data_AF-A0A0H2WAD2-F1
#
_entry.id   AF-A0A0H2WAD2-F1
#
_cell.length_a   1.000
_cell.length_b   1.000
_cell.length_c   1.000
_cell.angle_alpha   90.00
_cell.angle_beta   90.00
_cell.angle_gamma   90.00
#
_symmetry.space_group_name_H-M   'P 1'
#
loop_
_entity.id
_entity.type
_entity.pdbx_description
1 polymer ?
#
loop_
_entity_poly.entity_id
_entity_poly.type
_entity_poly.pdbx_seq_one_letter_code
_entity_poly.pdbx_strand_id
1 'polypeptide(L)'
;MKRHLFAFVAAAVVSVSAFAQTAPVEVVKNAVEGTVGAMKADPAARGGDMAKITQIVEARFLPATNFERTTRIAVGDAWKQASPQQQQELYKQFRILMTRTYAASLAQLGSQDAKFTFKAAGAGGADALVRSTVTTPGDSQSVGYRLGKIGNDWKIYDIDMSGAWLIQVYQGQFKAQLAQGGIDGLIAFLTKHNARAN
;
A
#
# COMPACT_ATOMS: atom_id res chain seq x y z
N MET A 1 -10.35 34.65 -67.54
CA MET A 1 -9.31 33.69 -67.12
C MET A 1 -9.26 33.68 -65.60
N LYS A 2 -9.59 32.55 -64.98
CA LYS A 2 -9.73 32.37 -63.52
C LYS A 2 -8.35 32.20 -62.88
N ARG A 3 -8.03 32.94 -61.82
CA ARG A 3 -6.83 32.73 -60.98
C ARG A 3 -7.30 32.40 -59.56
N HIS A 4 -7.19 31.13 -59.19
CA HIS A 4 -7.48 30.63 -57.85
C HIS A 4 -6.26 30.89 -56.96
N LEU A 5 -6.45 31.63 -55.86
CA LEU A 5 -5.46 31.81 -54.81
C LEU A 5 -5.65 30.67 -53.80
N PHE A 6 -4.70 29.74 -53.74
CA PHE A 6 -4.68 28.66 -52.73
C PHE A 6 -4.24 29.23 -51.38
N ALA A 7 -5.13 29.23 -50.40
CA ALA A 7 -4.80 29.51 -49.00
C ALA A 7 -4.36 28.19 -48.32
N PHE A 8 -3.09 28.14 -47.90
CA PHE A 8 -2.55 27.07 -47.07
C PHE A 8 -2.93 27.36 -45.60
N VAL A 9 -3.87 26.59 -45.05
CA VAL A 9 -4.17 26.59 -43.61
C VAL A 9 -3.24 25.56 -42.95
N ALA A 10 -2.23 26.04 -42.23
CA ALA A 10 -1.37 25.21 -41.39
C ALA A 10 -2.16 24.79 -40.13
N ALA A 11 -2.54 23.51 -40.05
CA ALA A 11 -3.11 22.92 -38.84
C ALA A 11 -1.99 22.67 -37.82
N ALA A 12 -1.94 23.49 -36.76
CA ALA A 12 -1.09 23.22 -35.61
C ALA A 12 -1.67 22.03 -34.82
N VAL A 13 -1.01 20.88 -34.92
CA VAL A 13 -1.31 19.72 -34.09
C VAL A 13 -0.76 20.00 -32.69
N VAL A 14 -1.62 20.42 -31.77
CA VAL A 14 -1.28 20.48 -30.35
C VAL A 14 -1.24 19.05 -29.83
N SER A 15 -0.04 18.47 -29.76
CA SER A 15 0.19 17.19 -29.09
C SER A 15 0.00 17.38 -27.59
N VAL A 16 -1.22 17.15 -27.09
CA VAL A 16 -1.45 16.98 -25.66
C VAL A 16 -0.78 15.67 -25.26
N SER A 17 0.34 15.77 -24.54
CA SER A 17 0.96 14.61 -23.90
C SER A 17 -0.04 14.02 -22.91
N ALA A 18 -0.75 12.97 -23.31
CA ALA A 18 -1.51 12.17 -22.38
C ALA A 18 -0.51 11.54 -21.41
N PHE A 19 -0.47 12.02 -20.16
CA PHE A 19 0.26 11.34 -19.09
C PHE A 19 -0.32 9.92 -18.98
N ALA A 20 0.47 8.92 -19.38
CA ALA A 20 0.08 7.53 -19.28
C ALA A 20 -0.13 7.19 -17.81
N GLN A 21 -1.40 7.02 -17.41
CA GLN A 21 -1.77 6.63 -16.06
C GLN A 21 -1.14 5.26 -15.75
N THR A 22 -0.37 5.17 -14.66
CA THR A 22 0.25 3.90 -14.25
C THR A 22 -0.82 2.87 -13.96
N ALA A 23 -0.74 1.70 -14.61
CA ALA A 23 -1.70 0.63 -14.41
C ALA A 23 -1.63 0.09 -12.96
N PRO A 24 -2.74 -0.43 -12.38
CA PRO A 24 -2.75 -0.98 -11.02
C PRO A 24 -1.65 -2.01 -10.77
N VAL A 25 -1.41 -2.89 -11.74
CA VAL A 25 -0.40 -3.94 -11.66
C VAL A 25 1.01 -3.35 -11.56
N GLU A 26 1.28 -2.27 -12.30
CA GLU A 26 2.58 -1.57 -12.27
C GLU A 26 2.77 -0.83 -10.94
N VAL A 27 1.72 -0.28 -10.35
CA VAL A 27 1.80 0.33 -9.00
C VAL A 27 2.23 -0.71 -7.97
N VAL A 28 1.60 -1.89 -7.96
CA VAL A 28 1.96 -2.96 -7.02
C VAL A 28 3.36 -3.48 -7.31
N LYS A 29 3.69 -3.76 -8.57
CA LYS A 29 5.01 -4.24 -8.98
C LYS A 29 6.11 -3.29 -8.51
N ASN A 30 5.99 -2.00 -8.84
CA ASN A 30 6.98 -1.00 -8.48
C ASN A 30 7.13 -0.85 -6.95
N ALA A 31 6.02 -0.89 -6.21
CA ALA A 31 6.06 -0.83 -4.75
C ALA A 31 6.75 -2.06 -4.14
N VAL A 32 6.40 -3.27 -4.58
CA VAL A 32 6.94 -4.52 -4.05
C VAL A 32 8.41 -4.70 -4.44
N GLU A 33 8.71 -4.72 -5.75
CA GLU A 33 10.06 -4.93 -6.25
C GLU A 33 11.00 -3.78 -5.85
N GLY A 34 10.51 -2.54 -5.84
CA GLY A 34 11.28 -1.38 -5.40
C GLY A 34 11.65 -1.45 -3.92
N THR A 35 10.73 -1.92 -3.06
CA THR A 35 11.00 -2.07 -1.63
C THR A 35 11.97 -3.23 -1.36
N VAL A 36 11.74 -4.39 -1.98
CA VAL A 36 12.63 -5.55 -1.84
C VAL A 36 14.02 -5.26 -2.40
N GLY A 37 14.10 -4.63 -3.57
CA GLY A 37 15.35 -4.21 -4.18
C GLY A 37 16.12 -3.23 -3.31
N ALA A 38 15.46 -2.22 -2.73
CA ALA A 38 16.07 -1.28 -1.82
C ALA A 38 16.60 -1.96 -0.54
N MET A 39 15.83 -2.88 0.05
CA MET A 39 16.29 -3.67 1.20
C MET A 39 17.53 -4.51 0.83
N LYS A 40 17.49 -5.19 -0.31
CA LYS A 40 18.62 -6.00 -0.77
C LYS A 40 19.83 -5.16 -1.13
N ALA A 41 19.69 -3.89 -1.53
CA ALA A 41 20.80 -3.01 -1.86
C ALA A 41 21.49 -2.42 -0.61
N ASP A 42 20.75 -2.21 0.47
CA ASP A 42 21.27 -1.61 1.70
C ASP A 42 21.94 -2.65 2.63
N PRO A 43 23.23 -2.50 3.00
CA PRO A 43 23.95 -3.49 3.81
C PRO A 43 23.35 -3.72 5.20
N ALA A 44 22.85 -2.68 5.87
CA ALA A 44 22.27 -2.81 7.20
C ALA A 44 20.92 -3.52 7.13
N ALA A 45 20.06 -3.13 6.17
CA ALA A 45 18.78 -3.80 5.95
C ALA A 45 18.98 -5.27 5.55
N ARG A 46 19.91 -5.57 4.64
CA ARG A 46 20.26 -6.94 4.24
C ARG A 46 20.81 -7.75 5.42
N GLY A 47 21.51 -7.09 6.34
CA GLY A 47 22.00 -7.69 7.59
C GLY A 47 20.94 -7.88 8.67
N GLY A 48 19.68 -7.50 8.42
CA GLY A 48 18.56 -7.68 9.35
C GLY A 48 18.29 -6.51 10.29
N ASP A 49 18.87 -5.32 10.04
CA ASP A 49 18.56 -4.12 10.83
C ASP A 49 17.10 -3.72 10.64
N MET A 50 16.28 -4.03 11.64
CA MET A 50 14.85 -3.76 11.63
C MET A 50 14.50 -2.28 11.52
N ALA A 51 15.28 -1.37 12.11
CA ALA A 51 15.05 0.06 11.99
C ALA A 51 15.26 0.50 10.54
N LYS A 52 16.31 0.00 9.90
CA LYS A 52 16.59 0.31 8.51
C LYS A 52 15.57 -0.27 7.55
N ILE A 53 15.15 -1.53 7.74
CA ILE A 53 14.09 -2.16 6.95
C ILE A 53 12.78 -1.36 7.08
N THR A 54 12.42 -0.95 8.30
CA THR A 54 11.25 -0.11 8.56
C THR A 54 11.30 1.18 7.75
N GLN A 55 12.42 1.91 7.79
CA GLN A 55 12.61 3.14 6.99
C GLN A 55 12.46 2.89 5.48
N ILE A 56 12.96 1.76 4.98
CA ILE A 56 12.83 1.40 3.56
C ILE A 56 11.36 1.14 3.20
N VAL A 57 10.61 0.42 4.03
CA VAL A 57 9.16 0.21 3.83
C VAL A 57 8.42 1.54 3.83
N GLU A 58 8.73 2.45 4.77
CA GLU A 58 8.11 3.78 4.81
C GLU A 58 8.42 4.62 3.57
N ALA A 59 9.65 4.55 3.05
CA ALA A 59 10.07 5.35 1.90
C ALA A 59 9.64 4.76 0.56
N ARG A 60 9.54 3.43 0.43
CA ARG A 60 9.36 2.73 -0.85
C ARG A 60 7.98 2.11 -1.04
N PHE A 61 7.32 1.70 0.04
CA PHE A 61 6.02 1.03 -0.05
C PHE A 61 4.87 1.96 0.32
N LEU A 62 4.96 2.65 1.47
CA LEU A 62 3.86 3.49 1.96
C LEU A 62 3.35 4.54 0.96
N PRO A 63 4.18 5.20 0.12
CA PRO A 63 3.68 6.17 -0.86
C PRO A 63 2.73 5.59 -1.92
N ALA A 64 2.81 4.27 -2.16
CA ALA A 64 1.89 3.56 -3.05
C ALA A 64 0.55 3.20 -2.38
N THR A 65 0.37 3.54 -1.10
CA THR A 65 -0.80 3.17 -0.31
C THR A 65 -1.72 4.35 -0.03
N ASN A 66 -2.98 4.05 0.27
CA ASN A 66 -3.92 4.95 0.94
C ASN A 66 -4.16 4.42 2.35
N PHE A 67 -3.16 4.54 3.21
CA PHE A 67 -3.21 4.00 4.56
C PHE A 67 -4.27 4.71 5.43
N GLU A 68 -4.65 5.94 5.10
CA GLU A 68 -5.76 6.63 5.75
C GLU A 68 -7.10 5.93 5.47
N ARG A 69 -7.36 5.57 4.20
CA ARG A 69 -8.52 4.74 3.85
C ARG A 69 -8.47 3.39 4.56
N THR A 70 -7.30 2.75 4.63
CA THR A 70 -7.12 1.49 5.38
C THR A 70 -7.54 1.66 6.84
N THR A 71 -7.00 2.68 7.51
CA THR A 71 -7.28 2.97 8.93
C THR A 71 -8.76 3.23 9.15
N ARG A 72 -9.37 4.09 8.32
CA ARG A 72 -10.79 4.43 8.42
C ARG A 72 -11.69 3.21 8.29
N ILE A 73 -11.41 2.31 7.34
CA ILE A 73 -12.23 1.11 7.17
C ILE A 73 -12.01 0.13 8.34
N ALA A 74 -10.77 -0.06 8.79
CA ALA A 74 -10.46 -0.94 9.90
C ALA A 74 -11.12 -0.48 11.22
N VAL A 75 -11.16 0.83 11.49
CA VAL A 75 -11.81 1.40 12.68
C VAL A 75 -13.35 1.35 12.56
N GLY A 76 -13.89 1.43 11.34
CA GLY A 76 -15.33 1.35 11.09
C GLY A 76 -16.09 2.60 11.55
N ASP A 77 -17.32 2.42 12.04
CA ASP A 77 -18.22 3.55 12.38
C ASP A 77 -17.67 4.47 13.48
N ALA A 78 -16.86 3.92 14.40
CA ALA A 78 -16.18 4.69 15.44
C ALA A 78 -15.27 5.80 14.87
N TRP A 79 -14.79 5.67 13.64
CA TRP A 79 -13.96 6.70 12.99
C TRP A 79 -14.68 8.05 12.90
N LYS A 80 -15.99 8.04 12.63
CA LYS A 80 -16.81 9.26 12.52
C LYS A 80 -17.03 9.95 13.87
N GLN A 81 -16.85 9.21 14.96
CA GLN A 81 -17.02 9.71 16.33
C GLN A 81 -15.68 10.16 16.93
N ALA A 82 -14.56 9.78 16.32
CA ALA A 82 -13.23 10.18 16.73
C ALA A 82 -12.99 11.68 16.51
N SER A 83 -12.38 12.34 17.49
CA SER A 83 -11.83 13.68 17.29
C SER A 83 -10.70 13.65 16.26
N PRO A 84 -10.35 14.80 15.64
CA PRO A 84 -9.22 14.87 14.71
C PRO A 84 -7.91 14.34 15.33
N GLN A 85 -7.69 14.63 16.62
CA GLN A 85 -6.52 14.14 17.36
C GLN A 85 -6.55 12.61 17.52
N GLN A 86 -7.71 12.04 17.83
CA GLN A 86 -7.87 10.59 17.93
C GLN A 86 -7.69 9.91 16.56
N GLN A 87 -8.21 10.47 15.48
CA GLN A 87 -8.01 9.97 14.12
C GLN A 87 -6.52 9.95 13.75
N GLN A 88 -5.80 11.03 14.06
CA GLN A 88 -4.36 11.11 13.83
C GLN A 88 -3.59 10.07 14.63
N GLU A 89 -3.94 9.87 15.91
CA GLU A 89 -3.25 8.90 16.76
C GLU A 89 -3.57 7.46 16.34
N LEU A 90 -4.82 7.14 15.98
CA LEU A 90 -5.20 5.85 15.41
C LEU A 90 -4.41 5.57 14.12
N TYR A 91 -4.35 6.54 13.20
CA TYR A 91 -3.57 6.43 11.97
C TYR A 91 -2.09 6.15 12.28
N LYS A 92 -1.49 6.94 13.17
CA LYS A 92 -0.09 6.81 13.54
C LYS A 92 0.22 5.45 14.15
N GLN A 93 -0.55 5.04 15.16
CA GLN A 93 -0.29 3.79 15.88
C GLN A 93 -0.57 2.56 15.02
N PHE A 94 -1.62 2.59 14.21
CA PHE A 94 -1.89 1.50 13.28
C PHE A 94 -0.82 1.42 12.18
N ARG A 95 -0.33 2.56 11.68
CA ARG A 95 0.78 2.61 10.71
C ARG A 95 2.04 2.00 11.27
N ILE A 96 2.43 2.37 12.49
CA ILE A 96 3.61 1.78 13.18
C ILE A 96 3.47 0.26 13.27
N LEU A 97 2.31 -0.24 13.71
CA LEU A 97 2.05 -1.67 13.80
C LEU A 97 2.24 -2.36 12.45
N MET A 98 1.64 -1.81 11.39
CA MET A 98 1.64 -2.45 10.07
C MET A 98 3.03 -2.42 9.44
N THR A 99 3.70 -1.27 9.48
CA THR A 99 5.05 -1.12 8.93
C THR A 99 6.01 -2.09 9.60
N ARG A 100 5.94 -2.29 10.92
CA ARG A 100 6.81 -3.23 11.64
C ARG A 100 6.52 -4.68 11.30
N THR A 101 5.24 -5.08 11.29
CA THR A 101 4.84 -6.44 10.93
C THR A 101 5.36 -6.81 9.55
N TYR A 102 5.23 -5.91 8.58
CA TYR A 102 5.69 -6.17 7.21
C TYR A 102 7.19 -6.01 7.03
N ALA A 103 7.85 -5.13 7.78
CA ALA A 103 9.30 -5.10 7.84
C ALA A 103 9.86 -6.45 8.34
N ALA A 104 9.21 -7.10 9.31
CA ALA A 104 9.64 -8.40 9.80
C ALA A 104 9.51 -9.49 8.73
N SER A 105 8.40 -9.52 7.98
CA SER A 105 8.25 -10.42 6.82
C SER A 105 9.30 -10.14 5.74
N LEU A 106 9.64 -8.88 5.51
CA LEU A 106 10.67 -8.50 4.55
C LEU A 106 12.08 -8.91 5.01
N ALA A 107 12.37 -8.80 6.31
CA ALA A 107 13.61 -9.27 6.92
C ALA A 107 13.81 -10.79 6.73
N GLN A 108 12.74 -11.58 6.84
CA GLN A 108 12.78 -13.03 6.60
C GLN A 108 13.17 -13.37 5.15
N LEU A 109 12.82 -12.51 4.19
CA LEU A 109 13.25 -12.68 2.80
C LEU A 109 14.77 -12.51 2.66
N GLY A 110 15.37 -11.59 3.43
CA GLY A 110 16.80 -11.38 3.52
C GLY A 110 17.52 -11.40 2.17
N SER A 111 18.49 -12.30 2.03
CA SER A 111 19.24 -12.54 0.80
C SER A 111 18.69 -13.66 -0.09
N GLN A 112 17.52 -14.22 0.23
CA GLN A 112 16.94 -15.31 -0.56
C GLN A 112 16.69 -14.87 -2.02
N ASP A 113 16.90 -15.78 -2.97
CA ASP A 113 16.53 -15.55 -4.36
C ASP A 113 15.00 -15.61 -4.49
N ALA A 114 14.39 -14.43 -4.45
CA ALA A 114 12.96 -14.24 -4.43
C ALA A 114 12.51 -13.78 -5.82
N LYS A 115 11.62 -14.55 -6.44
CA LYS A 115 11.04 -14.23 -7.73
C LYS A 115 9.60 -13.78 -7.55
N PHE A 116 9.26 -12.66 -8.18
CA PHE A 116 7.92 -12.09 -8.12
C PHE A 116 7.22 -12.23 -9.46
N THR A 117 5.93 -12.59 -9.41
CA THR A 117 5.03 -12.48 -10.56
C THR A 117 3.83 -11.67 -10.16
N PHE A 118 3.26 -10.91 -11.10
CA PHE A 118 2.13 -10.01 -10.87
C PHE A 118 1.06 -10.25 -11.92
N LYS A 119 -0.20 -10.30 -11.49
CA LYS A 119 -1.35 -10.48 -12.37
C LYS A 119 -2.47 -9.54 -11.94
N ALA A 120 -3.01 -8.80 -12.90
CA ALA A 120 -4.29 -8.14 -12.71
C ALA A 120 -5.37 -9.22 -12.58
N ALA A 121 -6.14 -9.18 -11.49
CA ALA A 121 -7.24 -10.11 -11.23
C ALA A 121 -8.62 -9.47 -11.47
N GLY A 122 -8.66 -8.17 -11.75
CA GLY A 122 -9.85 -7.43 -12.14
C GLY A 122 -9.67 -5.93 -11.93
N ALA A 123 -10.32 -5.11 -12.76
CA ALA A 123 -10.45 -3.68 -12.55
C ALA A 123 -11.89 -3.28 -12.91
N GLY A 124 -12.55 -2.54 -12.03
CA GLY A 124 -13.92 -2.08 -12.19
C GLY A 124 -14.05 -0.65 -11.68
N GLY A 125 -14.28 0.30 -12.59
CA GLY A 125 -14.45 1.71 -12.24
C GLY A 125 -13.25 2.30 -11.50
N ALA A 126 -13.43 2.51 -10.19
CA ALA A 126 -12.45 3.10 -9.28
C ALA A 126 -11.73 2.10 -8.38
N ASP A 127 -11.99 0.80 -8.51
CA ASP A 127 -11.34 -0.25 -7.72
C ASP A 127 -10.67 -1.30 -8.62
N ALA A 128 -9.58 -1.89 -8.14
CA ALA A 128 -8.84 -2.95 -8.82
C ALA A 128 -8.31 -3.99 -7.83
N LEU A 129 -8.11 -5.21 -8.32
CA LEU A 129 -7.48 -6.30 -7.61
C LEU A 129 -6.24 -6.75 -8.39
N VAL A 130 -5.11 -6.77 -7.71
CA VAL A 130 -3.85 -7.32 -8.22
C VAL A 130 -3.44 -8.46 -7.33
N ARG A 131 -2.91 -9.53 -7.90
CA ARG A 131 -2.28 -10.63 -7.16
C ARG A 131 -0.81 -10.70 -7.51
N SER A 132 0.03 -10.86 -6.49
CA SER A 132 1.41 -11.27 -6.67
C SER A 132 1.64 -12.69 -6.14
N THR A 133 2.65 -13.35 -6.68
CA THR A 133 3.24 -14.54 -6.07
C THR A 133 4.72 -14.26 -5.84
N VAL A 134 5.17 -14.48 -4.60
CA VAL A 134 6.58 -14.52 -4.25
C VAL A 134 7.01 -15.97 -4.12
N THR A 135 8.05 -16.35 -4.84
CA THR A 135 8.62 -17.71 -4.82
C THR A 135 10.05 -17.63 -4.34
N THR A 136 10.37 -18.38 -3.30
CA THR A 136 11.71 -18.56 -2.72
C THR A 136 12.08 -20.04 -2.79
N PRO A 137 13.34 -20.44 -2.53
CA PRO A 137 13.70 -21.85 -2.50
C PRO A 137 12.88 -22.63 -1.45
N GLY A 138 11.96 -23.48 -1.90
CA GLY A 138 11.14 -24.34 -1.04
C GLY A 138 9.81 -23.74 -0.58
N ASP A 139 9.48 -22.49 -0.94
CA ASP A 139 8.22 -21.85 -0.55
C ASP A 139 7.64 -20.95 -1.67
N SER A 140 6.32 -20.81 -1.69
CA SER A 140 5.61 -19.95 -2.64
C SER A 140 4.35 -19.39 -2.00
N GLN A 141 4.32 -18.08 -1.81
CA GLN A 141 3.22 -17.38 -1.18
C GLN A 141 2.53 -16.42 -2.15
N SER A 142 1.19 -16.42 -2.15
CA SER A 142 0.40 -15.43 -2.88
C SER A 142 0.00 -14.27 -1.97
N VAL A 143 0.03 -13.05 -2.52
CA VAL A 143 -0.41 -11.83 -1.85
C VAL A 143 -1.41 -11.11 -2.74
N GLY A 144 -2.57 -10.76 -2.20
CA GLY A 144 -3.59 -9.97 -2.88
C GLY A 144 -3.49 -8.49 -2.50
N TYR A 145 -3.80 -7.60 -3.43
CA TYR A 145 -3.81 -6.16 -3.20
C TYR A 145 -5.10 -5.56 -3.75
N ARG A 146 -5.88 -4.89 -2.92
CA ARG A 146 -6.97 -4.03 -3.39
C ARG A 146 -6.46 -2.62 -3.56
N LEU A 147 -6.70 -2.06 -4.73
CA LEU A 147 -6.36 -0.69 -5.07
C LEU A 147 -7.62 0.11 -5.32
N GLY A 148 -7.57 1.38 -4.95
CA GLY A 148 -8.61 2.37 -5.26
C GLY A 148 -8.01 3.59 -5.93
N LYS A 149 -8.77 4.24 -6.82
CA LYS A 149 -8.38 5.51 -7.42
C LYS A 149 -8.50 6.67 -6.42
N ILE A 150 -7.49 7.54 -6.41
CA ILE A 150 -7.52 8.87 -5.81
C ILE A 150 -7.17 9.85 -6.93
N GLY A 151 -8.18 10.58 -7.42
CA GLY A 151 -8.04 11.29 -8.69
C GLY A 151 -7.67 10.30 -9.80
N ASN A 152 -6.50 10.48 -10.41
CA ASN A 152 -5.98 9.59 -11.45
C ASN A 152 -4.98 8.54 -10.92
N ASP A 153 -4.62 8.55 -9.65
CA ASP A 153 -3.62 7.64 -9.11
C ASP A 153 -4.25 6.42 -8.45
N TRP A 154 -3.68 5.25 -8.71
CA TRP A 154 -4.03 4.03 -7.98
C TRP A 154 -3.26 3.95 -6.68
N LYS A 155 -3.96 3.63 -5.58
CA LYS A 155 -3.35 3.42 -4.27
C LYS A 155 -3.84 2.12 -3.64
N ILE A 156 -2.91 1.33 -3.12
CA ILE A 156 -3.21 0.12 -2.36
C ILE A 156 -3.90 0.52 -1.06
N TYR A 157 -5.06 -0.05 -0.75
CA TYR A 157 -5.74 0.20 0.53
C TYR A 157 -5.96 -1.06 1.37
N ASP A 158 -5.79 -2.26 0.80
CA ASP A 158 -5.93 -3.52 1.53
C ASP A 158 -4.97 -4.56 0.95
N ILE A 159 -4.49 -5.46 1.81
CA ILE A 159 -3.57 -6.53 1.46
C ILE A 159 -4.13 -7.85 2.02
N ASP A 160 -4.12 -8.88 1.19
CA ASP A 160 -4.44 -10.25 1.57
C ASP A 160 -3.14 -11.03 1.67
N MET A 161 -2.86 -11.55 2.86
CA MET A 161 -1.83 -12.56 3.05
C MET A 161 -2.49 -13.83 3.60
N SER A 162 -2.18 -14.96 2.97
CA SER A 162 -2.67 -16.28 3.38
C SER A 162 -4.20 -16.42 3.40
N GLY A 163 -4.90 -15.69 2.52
CA GLY A 163 -6.35 -15.79 2.33
C GLY A 163 -7.18 -14.92 3.26
N ALA A 164 -6.54 -14.03 4.03
CA ALA A 164 -7.20 -13.11 4.94
C ALA A 164 -6.86 -11.64 4.59
N TRP A 165 -7.89 -10.86 4.27
CA TRP A 165 -7.76 -9.42 4.07
C TRP A 165 -7.45 -8.71 5.39
N LEU A 166 -6.39 -7.91 5.38
CA LEU A 166 -5.88 -7.21 6.53
C LEU A 166 -6.95 -6.35 7.21
N ILE A 167 -7.68 -5.57 6.42
CA ILE A 167 -8.74 -4.71 6.95
C ILE A 167 -9.75 -5.53 7.74
N GLN A 168 -10.17 -6.68 7.22
CA GLN A 168 -11.20 -7.50 7.84
C GLN A 168 -10.71 -8.13 9.16
N VAL A 169 -9.44 -8.56 9.19
CA VAL A 169 -8.79 -9.08 10.40
C VAL A 169 -8.76 -8.00 11.50
N TYR A 170 -8.26 -6.81 11.18
CA TYR A 170 -8.17 -5.74 12.17
C TYR A 170 -9.51 -5.15 12.56
N GLN A 171 -10.49 -5.13 11.65
CA GLN A 171 -11.85 -4.70 12.00
C GLN A 171 -12.46 -5.58 13.10
N GLY A 172 -12.24 -6.90 13.02
CA GLY A 172 -12.64 -7.82 14.09
C GLY A 172 -11.94 -7.51 15.42
N GLN A 173 -10.62 -7.33 15.39
CA GLN A 173 -9.83 -7.02 16.58
C GLN A 173 -10.20 -5.66 17.19
N PHE A 174 -10.35 -4.63 16.36
CA PHE A 174 -10.65 -3.27 16.79
C PHE A 174 -12.07 -3.18 17.34
N LYS A 175 -13.04 -3.89 16.76
CA LYS A 175 -14.39 -3.97 17.31
C LYS A 175 -14.40 -4.46 18.77
N ALA A 176 -13.55 -5.44 19.10
CA ALA A 176 -13.43 -5.91 20.48
C ALA A 176 -12.84 -4.85 21.42
N GLN A 177 -11.80 -4.13 20.99
CA GLN A 177 -11.19 -3.05 21.78
C GLN A 177 -12.13 -1.85 21.95
N LEU A 178 -12.81 -1.46 20.88
CA LEU A 178 -13.80 -0.38 20.87
C LEU A 178 -14.98 -0.70 21.81
N ALA A 179 -15.43 -1.95 21.89
CA ALA A 179 -16.48 -2.36 22.82
C ALA A 179 -16.06 -2.28 24.29
N GLN A 180 -14.76 -2.42 24.58
CA GLN A 180 -14.24 -2.41 25.96
C GLN A 180 -13.91 -1.00 26.46
N GLY A 181 -13.33 -0.16 25.62
CA GLY A 181 -12.80 1.15 26.04
C GLY A 181 -13.01 2.28 25.05
N GLY A 182 -13.88 2.10 24.05
CA GLY A 182 -14.08 3.09 23.00
C GLY A 182 -12.80 3.40 22.22
N ILE A 183 -12.74 4.59 21.66
CA ILE A 183 -11.64 5.04 20.80
C ILE A 183 -10.32 5.14 21.59
N ASP A 184 -10.38 5.66 22.81
CA ASP A 184 -9.20 5.77 23.67
C ASP A 184 -8.67 4.39 24.08
N GLY A 185 -9.56 3.42 24.32
CA GLY A 185 -9.19 2.03 24.56
C GLY A 185 -8.45 1.41 23.37
N LEU A 186 -8.92 1.64 22.14
CA LEU A 186 -8.24 1.18 20.94
C LEU A 186 -6.87 1.84 20.75
N ILE A 187 -6.76 3.15 20.98
CA ILE A 187 -5.48 3.87 20.92
C ILE A 187 -4.49 3.32 21.96
N ALA A 188 -4.95 3.10 23.20
CA ALA A 188 -4.15 2.54 24.27
C ALA A 188 -3.68 1.11 23.94
N PHE A 189 -4.57 0.28 23.36
CA PHE A 189 -4.23 -1.05 22.88
C PHE A 189 -3.10 -1.02 21.85
N LEU A 190 -3.25 -0.21 20.79
CA LEU A 190 -2.25 -0.09 19.73
C LEU A 190 -0.91 0.44 20.26
N THR A 191 -0.95 1.48 21.11
CA THR A 191 0.24 2.08 21.72
C THR A 191 1.00 1.07 22.58
N LYS A 192 0.28 0.32 23.42
CA LYS A 192 0.86 -0.72 24.29
C LYS A 192 1.43 -1.87 23.47
N HIS A 193 0.75 -2.28 22.39
CA HIS A 193 1.25 -3.31 21.49
C HIS A 193 2.56 -2.86 20.83
N ASN A 194 2.60 -1.64 20.29
CA ASN A 194 3.78 -1.09 19.64
C ASN A 194 4.97 -0.92 20.60
N ALA A 195 4.73 -0.59 21.87
CA ALA A 195 5.78 -0.46 22.87
C ALA A 195 6.45 -1.81 23.23
N ARG A 196 5.73 -2.93 23.13
CA ARG A 196 6.26 -4.28 23.43
C ARG A 196 7.09 -4.88 22.30
N ALA A 197 6.92 -4.38 21.09
CA ALA A 197 7.64 -4.83 19.91
C ALA A 197 8.97 -4.07 19.69
N ASN A 198 9.42 -3.31 20.69
CA ASN A 198 10.72 -2.62 20.74
C ASN A 198 11.71 -3.43 21.57
#